data_AF-A0A1G1Y2X3-F1
#
_entry.id   AF-A0A1G1Y2X3-F1
#
_cell.length_a   1.000
_cell.length_b   1.000
_cell.length_c   1.000
_cell.angle_alpha   90.00
_cell.angle_beta   90.00
_cell.angle_gamma   90.00
#
_symmetry.space_group_name_H-M   'P 1'
#
loop_
_entity.id
_entity.type
_entity.pdbx_description
1 polymer ?
#
loop_
_entity_poly.entity_id
_entity_poly.type
_entity_poly.pdbx_seq_one_letter_code
_entity_poly.pdbx_strand_id
1 'polypeptide(L)'
;MKAKIISQKLYEGAMDWIHGGGYTAKRLVVEEAGNLIITSRDNQVCAFTGFNLEEDCKVIGEVEVPDELVEKALAFVRAKAEFDGLKDAFEALLG
;
A
#
# COMPACT_ATOMS: atom_id res chain seq x y z
N MET A 1 -17.97 -1.26 2.25
CA MET A 1 -17.29 0.06 2.35
C MET A 1 -16.92 0.58 0.96
N LYS A 2 -16.90 1.90 0.74
CA LYS A 2 -16.54 2.47 -0.57
C LYS A 2 -15.03 2.60 -0.73
N ALA A 3 -14.52 2.20 -1.89
CA ALA A 3 -13.11 2.34 -2.25
C ALA A 3 -12.93 2.97 -3.63
N LYS A 4 -11.85 3.73 -3.80
CA LYS A 4 -11.37 4.20 -5.10
C LYS A 4 -10.35 3.20 -5.65
N ILE A 5 -10.46 2.86 -6.93
CA ILE A 5 -9.39 2.18 -7.65
C ILE A 5 -8.51 3.25 -8.27
N ILE A 6 -7.23 3.26 -7.92
CA ILE A 6 -6.24 4.15 -8.50
C ILE A 6 -5.23 3.39 -9.36
N SER A 7 -4.69 4.09 -10.34
CA SER A 7 -3.53 3.70 -11.12
C SER A 7 -2.41 4.69 -10.81
N GLN A 8 -1.27 4.20 -10.36
CA GLN A 8 -0.11 5.03 -10.00
C GLN A 8 1.16 4.42 -10.59
N LYS A 9 2.03 5.27 -11.15
CA LYS A 9 3.36 4.85 -11.59
C LYS A 9 4.31 4.86 -10.40
N LEU A 10 4.98 3.74 -10.16
CA LEU A 10 5.89 3.54 -9.05
C LEU A 10 7.29 3.25 -9.57
N TYR A 11 8.29 3.60 -8.77
CA TYR A 11 9.69 3.44 -9.08
C TYR A 11 10.35 2.67 -7.94
N GLU A 12 11.18 1.68 -8.24
CA GLU A 12 11.88 0.91 -7.19
C GLU A 12 13.12 1.65 -6.68
N GLY A 13 13.62 2.61 -7.47
CA GLY A 13 14.69 3.50 -7.06
C GLY A 13 14.84 4.71 -7.98
N ALA A 14 15.80 5.57 -7.66
CA ALA A 14 16.07 6.80 -8.40
C ALA A 14 16.44 6.55 -9.88
N MET A 15 17.12 5.44 -10.17
CA MET A 15 17.52 5.10 -11.54
C MET A 15 16.32 4.80 -12.45
N ASP A 16 15.32 4.07 -11.92
CA ASP A 16 14.06 3.83 -12.63
C ASP A 16 13.36 5.14 -12.94
N TRP A 17 13.33 6.05 -11.97
CA TRP A 17 12.67 7.34 -12.12
C TRP A 17 13.34 8.18 -13.22
N ILE A 18 14.67 8.31 -13.17
CA ILE A 18 15.45 9.14 -14.10
C ILE A 18 15.38 8.61 -15.54
N HIS A 19 15.43 7.29 -15.73
CA HIS A 19 15.46 6.68 -17.07
C HIS A 19 14.06 6.34 -17.61
N GLY A 20 13.00 6.80 -16.94
CA GLY A 20 11.62 6.57 -17.36
C GLY A 20 11.10 5.15 -17.14
N GLY A 21 11.83 4.33 -16.40
CA GLY A 21 11.44 2.99 -15.96
C GLY A 21 10.29 3.00 -14.95
N GLY A 22 10.27 1.98 -14.08
CA GLY A 22 9.19 1.77 -13.10
C GLY A 22 8.00 0.98 -13.67
N TYR A 23 6.97 0.82 -12.85
CA TYR A 23 5.79 0.04 -13.19
C TYR A 23 4.49 0.73 -12.75
N THR A 24 3.39 0.42 -13.42
CA THR A 24 2.08 0.94 -13.06
C THR A 24 1.39 -0.05 -12.12
N ALA A 25 1.08 0.38 -10.91
CA ALA A 25 0.30 -0.41 -9.96
C ALA A 25 -1.17 0.05 -9.96
N LYS A 26 -2.07 -0.92 -9.82
CA LYS A 26 -3.46 -0.66 -9.45
C LYS A 26 -3.63 -0.90 -7.96
N ARG A 27 -4.27 0.04 -7.27
CA ARG A 27 -4.43 0.00 -5.81
C ARG A 27 -5.87 0.36 -5.43
N LEU A 28 -6.35 -0.22 -4.34
CA LEU A 28 -7.59 0.17 -3.69
C LEU A 28 -7.27 1.20 -2.61
N VAL A 29 -8.03 2.28 -2.55
CA VAL A 29 -7.93 3.32 -1.53
C VAL A 29 -9.27 3.43 -0.80
N VAL A 30 -9.26 3.22 0.50
CA VAL A 30 -10.42 3.33 1.39
C VAL A 30 -10.20 4.52 2.31
N GLU A 31 -10.71 5.69 1.90
CA GLU A 31 -10.50 6.97 2.59
C GLU A 31 -11.06 6.94 4.03
N GLU A 32 -12.24 6.34 4.21
CA GLU A 32 -12.90 6.22 5.51
C GLU A 32 -12.17 5.32 6.52
N ALA A 33 -11.24 4.49 6.05
CA ALA A 33 -10.42 3.60 6.88
C ALA A 33 -9.02 4.18 7.16
N GLY A 34 -8.94 5.49 7.41
CA GLY A 34 -7.67 6.18 7.68
C GLY A 34 -6.77 6.25 6.44
N ASN A 35 -7.38 6.48 5.28
CA ASN A 35 -6.73 6.39 3.97
C ASN A 35 -5.92 5.10 3.80
N LEU A 36 -6.59 3.97 4.02
CA LEU A 36 -6.02 2.65 3.81
C LEU A 36 -5.77 2.42 2.32
N ILE A 37 -4.58 1.96 1.97
CA ILE A 37 -4.27 1.37 0.68
C ILE A 37 -4.23 -0.15 0.77
N ILE A 38 -4.72 -0.82 -0.27
CA ILE A 38 -4.51 -2.25 -0.51
C ILE A 38 -3.97 -2.42 -1.93
N THR A 39 -2.86 -3.15 -2.07
CA THR A 39 -2.23 -3.44 -3.36
C THR A 39 -1.77 -4.89 -3.41
N SER A 40 -1.57 -5.42 -4.62
CA SER A 40 -0.91 -6.70 -4.84
C SER A 40 0.41 -6.48 -5.56
N ARG A 41 1.48 -7.13 -5.10
CA ARG A 41 2.79 -7.17 -5.76
C ARG A 41 3.45 -8.51 -5.47
N ASP A 42 4.08 -9.13 -6.47
CA ASP A 42 4.81 -10.39 -6.32
C ASP A 42 3.99 -11.52 -5.64
N ASN A 43 2.72 -11.64 -6.03
CA ASN A 43 1.73 -12.56 -5.44
C ASN A 43 1.47 -12.36 -3.93
N GLN A 44 1.81 -11.20 -3.40
CA GLN A 44 1.54 -10.81 -2.02
C GLN A 44 0.60 -9.60 -1.97
N VAL A 45 -0.33 -9.63 -1.02
CA VAL A 45 -1.19 -8.49 -0.72
C VAL A 45 -0.50 -7.64 0.34
N CYS A 46 -0.36 -6.35 0.05
CA CYS A 46 0.21 -5.38 0.97
C CYS A 46 -0.85 -4.31 1.30
N ALA A 47 -0.79 -3.82 2.53
CA ALA A 47 -1.64 -2.75 3.00
C ALA A 47 -0.87 -1.77 3.90
N PHE A 48 -1.25 -0.50 3.87
CA PHE A 48 -0.75 0.55 4.77
C PHE A 48 -1.77 1.71 4.85
N THR A 49 -1.75 2.45 5.94
CA THR A 49 -2.65 3.60 6.19
C THR A 49 -1.92 4.92 6.03
N GLY A 50 -2.66 6.04 6.05
CA GLY A 50 -2.09 7.37 5.94
C GLY A 50 -1.62 7.74 4.53
N PHE A 51 -2.09 7.00 3.52
CA PHE A 51 -1.82 7.34 2.13
C PHE A 51 -2.52 8.65 1.77
N ASN A 52 -1.85 9.53 1.03
CA ASN A 52 -2.48 10.71 0.47
C ASN A 52 -2.59 10.51 -1.04
N LEU A 53 -3.76 10.78 -1.60
CA LEU A 53 -3.95 10.83 -3.04
C LEU A 53 -3.18 12.03 -3.59
N GLU A 54 -2.04 11.76 -4.23
CA GLU A 54 -1.18 12.75 -4.86
C GLU A 54 -1.58 12.99 -6.33
N GLU A 55 -1.00 14.02 -6.97
CA GLU A 55 -1.31 14.39 -8.36
C GLU A 55 -0.98 13.28 -9.38
N ASP A 56 -0.04 12.40 -9.05
CA ASP A 56 0.37 11.26 -9.88
C ASP A 56 -0.62 10.07 -9.80
N CYS A 57 -1.62 10.14 -8.91
CA CYS A 57 -2.63 9.12 -8.72
C CYS A 57 -3.83 9.34 -9.65
N LYS A 58 -3.94 8.50 -10.68
CA LYS A 58 -5.13 8.51 -11.55
C LYS A 58 -6.24 7.64 -10.95
N VAL A 59 -7.32 8.24 -10.47
CA VAL A 59 -8.55 7.51 -10.11
C VAL A 59 -9.15 6.93 -11.40
N ILE A 60 -9.33 5.61 -11.43
CA ILE A 60 -9.86 4.88 -12.60
C ILE A 60 -11.23 4.24 -12.34
N GLY A 61 -11.72 4.27 -11.10
CA GLY A 61 -13.06 3.82 -10.76
C GLY A 61 -13.33 3.85 -9.26
N GLU A 62 -14.57 3.51 -8.91
CA GLU A 62 -15.04 3.32 -7.53
C GLU A 62 -15.71 1.95 -7.41
N VAL A 63 -15.58 1.32 -6.25
CA VAL A 63 -16.09 -0.03 -5.99
C VAL A 63 -16.49 -0.17 -4.52
N GLU A 64 -17.50 -1.00 -4.27
CA GLU A 64 -17.81 -1.48 -2.92
C GLU A 64 -16.88 -2.65 -2.59
N VAL A 65 -16.12 -2.49 -1.50
CA VAL A 65 -15.25 -3.53 -0.96
C VAL A 65 -15.91 -4.21 0.24
N PRO A 66 -15.75 -5.54 0.41
CA PRO A 66 -16.23 -6.25 1.58
C PRO A 66 -15.56 -5.73 2.85
N ASP A 67 -16.35 -5.52 3.91
CA ASP A 67 -15.83 -5.01 5.18
C ASP A 67 -14.77 -5.95 5.77
N GLU A 68 -14.94 -7.27 5.60
CA GLU A 68 -13.95 -8.27 6.02
C GLU A 68 -12.56 -8.03 5.39
N LEU A 69 -12.50 -7.60 4.12
CA LEU A 69 -11.23 -7.30 3.46
C LEU A 69 -10.54 -6.10 4.12
N VAL A 70 -11.31 -5.05 4.42
CA VAL A 70 -10.82 -3.83 5.06
C VAL A 70 -10.34 -4.13 6.48
N GLU A 71 -11.12 -4.87 7.26
CA GLU A 71 -10.76 -5.26 8.62
C GLU A 71 -9.48 -6.09 8.67
N LYS A 72 -9.33 -7.09 7.80
CA LYS A 72 -8.11 -7.90 7.72
C LYS A 72 -6.91 -7.09 7.27
N ALA A 73 -7.09 -6.16 6.32
CA ALA A 73 -6.03 -5.26 5.90
C ALA A 73 -5.57 -4.34 7.05
N LEU A 74 -6.50 -3.77 7.82
CA LEU A 74 -6.15 -2.97 9.00
C LEU A 74 -5.46 -3.79 10.09
N ALA A 75 -5.91 -5.03 10.33
CA ALA A 75 -5.23 -5.95 11.25
C ALA A 75 -3.80 -6.26 10.79
N PHE A 76 -3.59 -6.48 9.49
CA PHE A 76 -2.26 -6.66 8.91
C PHE A 76 -1.39 -5.41 9.12
N VAL A 77 -1.90 -4.20 8.89
CA VAL A 77 -1.15 -2.96 9.10
C VAL A 77 -0.67 -2.83 10.56
N ARG A 78 -1.54 -3.14 11.52
CA ARG A 78 -1.20 -3.13 12.96
C ARG A 78 -0.12 -4.15 13.29
N ALA A 79 -0.32 -5.40 12.86
CA ALA A 79 0.64 -6.49 13.09
C ALA A 79 2.00 -6.19 12.46
N LYS A 80 2.01 -5.60 11.25
CA LYS A 80 3.24 -5.17 10.58
C LYS A 80 3.95 -4.07 11.38
N ALA A 81 3.24 -3.06 11.86
CA ALA A 81 3.83 -1.98 12.65
C ALA A 81 4.44 -2.50 13.97
N GLU A 82 3.76 -3.45 14.64
CA GLU A 82 4.30 -4.13 15.82
C GLU A 82 5.57 -4.92 15.50
N PHE A 83 5.58 -5.65 14.39
CA PHE A 83 6.74 -6.41 13.94
C PHE A 83 7.92 -5.52 13.51
N ASP A 84 7.65 -4.42 12.80
CA ASP A 84 8.65 -3.42 12.42
C ASP A 84 9.29 -2.77 13.66
N GLY A 85 8.56 -2.66 14.78
CA GLY A 85 9.10 -2.20 16.06
C GLY A 85 10.19 -3.13 16.65
N LEU A 86 10.31 -4.36 16.16
CA LEU A 86 11.36 -5.31 16.54
C LEU A 86 12.55 -5.29 15.57
N LYS A 87 12.54 -4.40 14.56
CA LYS A 87 13.56 -4.36 13.51
C LYS A 87 14.98 -4.27 14.06
N ASP A 88 15.24 -3.35 15.00
CA ASP A 88 16.59 -3.17 15.56
C ASP A 88 17.10 -4.42 16.29
N ALA A 89 16.21 -5.11 17.01
CA ALA A 89 16.54 -6.37 17.68
C ALA A 89 16.84 -7.49 16.67
N PHE A 90 16.10 -7.54 15.57
CA PHE A 90 16.36 -8.47 14.47
C PHE A 90 17.69 -8.17 13.76
N GLU A 91 17.96 -6.90 13.42
CA GLU A 91 19.22 -6.48 12.78
C GLU A 91 20.43 -6.78 13.68
N ALA A 92 20.32 -6.56 14.99
CA ALA A 92 21.38 -6.91 15.94
C ALA A 92 21.71 -8.42 15.99
N LEU A 93 20.76 -9.29 15.63
CA LEU A 93 20.99 -10.74 15.53
C LEU A 93 21.70 -11.13 14.23
N LEU A 94 21.67 -10.28 13.20
CA LEU A 94 22.30 -10.54 11.91
C LEU A 94 23.76 -10.08 11.84
N GLY A 95 24.21 -9.20 12.72
CA GLY A 95 25.60 -8.71 12.83
C GLY A 95 25.76 -7.29 12.34
#